data_AF-A0A2E5EEP3-F1
#
_entry.id   AF-A0A2E5EEP3-F1
#
_cell.length_a   1.000
_cell.length_b   1.000
_cell.length_c   1.000
_cell.angle_alpha   90.00
_cell.angle_beta   90.00
_cell.angle_gamma   90.00
#
_symmetry.space_group_name_H-M   'P 1'
#
loop_
_entity.id
_entity.type
_entity.pdbx_description
1 polymer ?
#
loop_
_entity_poly.entity_id
_entity_poly.type
_entity_poly.pdbx_seq_one_letter_code
_entity_poly.pdbx_strand_id
1 'polypeptide(L)'
;MSTKLFKALTAAGICFLSTNALAMNDPAGISQLVVPVTKFESPDLDFLELDDIRREADGLPARFAVPHTTLITPVNSGTWDRNLEGRLRWQVRVGSFGVPHMNLGFGYWAMPESGELVLENMDATDSLGPYTSLDNEEHGELWLPVIQGDDIIITITCDDADRQAVENGIALTNVNVGYRGFGAAKLLGNSRSGACNVDVKCPEGEPWQAEIDCAGLYSYNGFLACSGSMINNTNRDETPYFLTADHCGLGTNNDQTMVVYWNYENSFCREPDSNQSGGNGNGNLNQATTGGAIYRAGSGSSDFTLVELNNSPNPNYNVGFCGWDRRTSTPQGGVCIHHPNLEEKRISFDYNNLSSQGNYWIVNDWDLGTTEPGSSGSPLFNPDHRIVGQLFGGSAACNNNLEDIYGKLSSSWNSGLGNYLDAAGTGEQFIDTLGSANENGGVCCVGDTCFVVPEENCGCSSCTWYPDTLCNEVDCSVVIVTGACCLESGQCLSNQTPEACA
;
A
#
# COMPACT_ATOMS: atom_id res chain seq x y z
N MET A 1 -8.80 70.71 57.21
CA MET A 1 -9.17 69.60 58.11
C MET A 1 -9.10 68.31 57.31
N SER A 2 -7.93 67.69 57.27
CA SER A 2 -7.54 66.50 58.05
C SER A 2 -8.22 65.22 57.54
N THR A 3 -7.54 64.48 56.65
CA THR A 3 -6.89 63.16 56.88
C THR A 3 -7.85 61.97 57.09
N LYS A 4 -7.80 60.96 56.20
CA LYS A 4 -6.99 59.74 56.37
C LYS A 4 -7.23 58.73 55.23
N LEU A 5 -6.12 58.25 54.67
CA LEU A 5 -5.97 57.00 53.92
C LEU A 5 -6.45 55.80 54.75
N PHE A 6 -7.01 54.77 54.09
CA PHE A 6 -6.62 53.38 54.32
C PHE A 6 -6.86 52.52 53.07
N LYS A 7 -5.82 51.78 52.70
CA LYS A 7 -5.78 50.76 51.63
C LYS A 7 -6.62 49.55 52.01
N ALA A 8 -7.33 48.96 51.05
CA ALA A 8 -7.76 47.56 51.11
C ALA A 8 -7.37 46.89 49.79
N LEU A 9 -6.36 46.02 49.88
CA LEU A 9 -6.05 45.01 48.86
C LEU A 9 -7.19 43.99 48.85
N THR A 10 -7.87 43.83 47.72
CA THR A 10 -8.68 42.65 47.44
C THR A 10 -7.81 41.66 46.66
N ALA A 11 -7.31 40.65 47.38
CA ALA A 11 -6.74 39.45 46.78
C ALA A 11 -7.91 38.60 46.21
N ALA A 12 -8.07 38.59 44.89
CA ALA A 12 -8.90 37.60 44.22
C ALA A 12 -8.05 36.34 44.06
N GLY A 13 -8.32 35.33 44.89
CA GLY A 13 -7.79 33.99 44.70
C GLY A 13 -8.35 33.42 43.40
N ILE A 14 -7.51 33.33 42.38
CA ILE A 14 -7.79 32.54 41.19
C ILE A 14 -7.67 31.08 41.63
N CYS A 15 -8.83 30.43 41.77
CA CYS A 15 -8.92 29.00 41.92
C CYS A 15 -8.44 28.37 40.60
N PHE A 16 -7.21 27.86 40.59
CA PHE A 16 -6.78 26.93 39.54
C PHE A 16 -7.62 25.66 39.70
N LEU A 17 -8.74 25.60 38.97
CA LEU A 17 -9.38 24.33 38.68
C LEU A 17 -8.45 23.62 37.69
N SER A 18 -7.60 22.74 38.22
CA SER A 18 -6.97 21.69 37.43
C SER A 18 -8.08 20.86 36.79
N THR A 19 -8.32 21.08 35.50
CA THR A 19 -9.09 20.14 34.70
C THR A 19 -8.22 18.90 34.53
N ASN A 20 -8.36 17.96 35.47
CA ASN A 20 -8.01 16.58 35.20
C ASN A 20 -8.94 16.13 34.08
N ALA A 21 -8.43 16.13 32.85
CA ALA A 21 -9.03 15.35 31.79
C ALA A 21 -8.92 13.88 32.24
N LEU A 22 -10.05 13.32 32.65
CA LEU A 22 -10.18 11.89 32.89
C LEU A 22 -9.98 11.20 31.54
N ALA A 23 -8.86 10.47 31.41
CA ALA A 23 -8.64 9.57 30.30
C ALA A 23 -9.79 8.55 30.27
N MET A 24 -10.47 8.47 29.12
CA MET A 24 -11.49 7.45 28.89
C MET A 24 -10.79 6.10 28.65
N ASN A 25 -11.05 5.19 29.58
CA ASN A 25 -11.11 3.72 29.54
C ASN A 25 -10.10 2.92 28.67
N ASP A 26 -9.27 2.16 29.38
CA ASP A 26 -8.61 0.89 28.98
C ASP A 26 -9.53 0.04 28.07
N PRO A 27 -9.26 -0.07 26.76
CA PRO A 27 -10.08 -0.90 25.86
C PRO A 27 -10.02 -2.40 26.20
N ALA A 28 -9.10 -2.84 27.07
CA ALA A 28 -8.94 -4.23 27.50
C ALA A 28 -9.21 -4.46 29.02
N GLY A 29 -9.84 -3.48 29.68
CA GLY A 29 -10.33 -3.47 31.06
C GLY A 29 -9.85 -4.55 32.05
N ILE A 30 -8.79 -4.26 32.82
CA ILE A 30 -8.71 -4.56 34.28
C ILE A 30 -7.85 -3.53 35.04
N SER A 31 -7.08 -2.69 34.35
CA SER A 31 -6.08 -1.87 35.01
C SER A 31 -6.52 -0.41 34.95
N GLN A 32 -6.75 0.24 36.10
CA GLN A 32 -6.81 1.71 36.16
C GLN A 32 -5.42 2.35 35.92
N LEU A 33 -4.57 1.68 35.14
CA LEU A 33 -3.19 2.04 34.91
C LEU A 33 -3.18 3.18 33.91
N VAL A 34 -2.70 4.33 34.37
CA VAL A 34 -2.43 5.46 33.51
C VAL A 34 -1.20 5.12 32.68
N VAL A 35 -1.41 4.74 31.42
CA VAL A 35 -0.31 4.52 30.47
C VAL A 35 0.28 5.89 30.10
N PRO A 36 1.57 6.15 30.38
CA PRO A 36 2.19 7.43 30.09
C PRO A 36 2.32 7.64 28.58
N VAL A 37 2.07 8.88 28.13
CA VAL A 37 2.26 9.29 26.73
C VAL A 37 3.60 10.00 26.56
N THR A 38 4.40 9.50 25.64
CA THR A 38 5.58 10.20 25.12
C THR A 38 5.13 11.12 24.01
N LYS A 39 5.30 12.43 24.21
CA LYS A 39 4.87 13.45 23.25
C LYS A 39 5.99 13.81 22.29
N PHE A 40 5.64 13.88 21.01
CA PHE A 40 6.50 14.37 19.93
C PHE A 40 6.02 15.74 19.48
N GLU A 41 6.93 16.54 18.92
CA GLU A 41 6.62 17.88 18.45
C GLU A 41 5.73 17.81 17.20
N SER A 42 4.67 18.61 17.16
CA SER A 42 3.85 18.73 15.97
C SER A 42 4.66 19.38 14.82
N PRO A 43 4.40 19.03 13.55
CA PRO A 43 5.19 19.53 12.43
C PRO A 43 5.05 21.05 12.22
N ASP A 44 6.13 21.73 11.81
CA ASP A 44 6.10 23.13 11.36
C ASP A 44 5.49 23.21 9.95
N LEU A 45 4.18 23.39 9.88
CA LEU A 45 3.43 23.31 8.62
C LEU A 45 3.76 24.43 7.63
N ASP A 46 4.08 25.63 8.12
CA ASP A 46 4.44 26.76 7.25
C ASP A 46 5.79 26.49 6.57
N PHE A 47 6.76 25.96 7.31
CA PHE A 47 8.04 25.51 6.74
C PHE A 47 7.85 24.34 5.76
N LEU A 48 7.07 23.33 6.17
CA LEU A 48 6.89 22.12 5.37
C LEU A 48 6.22 22.37 4.02
N GLU A 49 5.23 23.27 3.95
CA GLU A 49 4.57 23.58 2.68
C GLU A 49 5.56 24.22 1.68
N LEU A 50 6.40 25.15 2.13
CA LEU A 50 7.42 25.76 1.28
C LEU A 50 8.52 24.77 0.89
N ASP A 51 8.94 23.93 1.83
CA ASP A 51 9.97 22.92 1.58
C ASP A 51 9.46 21.81 0.65
N ASP A 52 8.19 21.41 0.75
CA ASP A 52 7.58 20.42 -0.14
C ASP A 52 7.49 20.92 -1.58
N ILE A 53 7.13 22.19 -1.81
CA ILE A 53 7.16 22.81 -3.15
C ILE A 53 8.58 22.78 -3.74
N ARG A 54 9.58 23.09 -2.93
CA ARG A 54 10.99 23.03 -3.36
C ARG A 54 11.41 21.60 -3.67
N ARG A 55 11.07 20.65 -2.80
CA ARG A 55 11.39 19.22 -2.97
C ARG A 55 10.77 18.67 -4.26
N GLU A 56 9.52 19.02 -4.52
CA GLU A 56 8.81 18.65 -5.75
C GLU A 56 9.51 19.23 -7.00
N ALA A 57 9.87 20.51 -6.98
CA ALA A 57 10.63 21.14 -8.07
C ALA A 57 12.02 20.52 -8.28
N ASP A 58 12.63 19.99 -7.21
CA ASP A 58 13.89 19.24 -7.23
C ASP A 58 13.70 17.77 -7.66
N GLY A 59 12.47 17.31 -7.93
CA GLY A 59 12.15 15.93 -8.33
C GLY A 59 12.33 14.92 -7.19
N LEU A 60 12.22 15.35 -5.93
CA LEU A 60 12.39 14.49 -4.76
C LEU A 60 11.10 13.73 -4.40
N PRO A 61 11.22 12.55 -3.75
CA PRO A 61 10.07 11.76 -3.35
C PRO A 61 9.12 12.53 -2.44
N ALA A 62 7.82 12.24 -2.55
CA ALA A 62 6.79 12.86 -1.74
C ALA A 62 6.99 12.51 -0.25
N ARG A 63 7.09 13.55 0.58
CA ARG A 63 7.20 13.42 2.04
C ARG A 63 5.83 13.49 2.68
N PHE A 64 5.45 12.56 3.56
CA PHE A 64 4.12 12.57 4.19
C PHE A 64 4.17 12.73 5.72
N ALA A 65 5.34 12.56 6.32
CA ALA A 65 5.55 12.66 7.76
C ALA A 65 6.85 13.38 8.12
N VAL A 66 6.99 13.76 9.39
CA VAL A 66 8.24 14.22 10.00
C VAL A 66 8.77 13.13 10.92
N PRO A 67 9.98 12.58 10.66
CA PRO A 67 10.54 11.52 11.47
C PRO A 67 11.14 12.06 12.77
N HIS A 68 10.83 11.42 13.90
CA HIS A 68 11.48 11.66 15.19
C HIS A 68 12.22 10.40 15.66
N THR A 69 13.53 10.54 15.89
CA THR A 69 14.33 9.47 16.49
C THR A 69 14.06 9.40 17.99
N THR A 70 13.91 8.19 18.51
CA THR A 70 13.68 7.91 19.94
C THR A 70 14.39 6.62 20.36
N LEU A 71 14.29 6.27 21.64
CA LEU A 71 14.67 4.96 22.15
C LEU A 71 13.67 4.57 23.23
N ILE A 72 12.55 4.00 22.81
CA ILE A 72 11.51 3.49 23.70
C ILE A 72 11.62 1.97 23.71
N THR A 73 11.86 1.40 24.88
CA THR A 73 11.96 -0.05 25.08
C THR A 73 11.08 -0.49 26.25
N PRO A 74 10.73 -1.79 26.34
CA PRO A 74 9.99 -2.30 27.49
C PRO A 74 10.72 -2.21 28.84
N VAL A 75 12.03 -1.89 28.82
CA VAL A 75 12.86 -1.68 30.01
C VAL A 75 12.84 -0.24 30.50
N ASN A 76 12.85 0.73 29.58
CA ASN A 76 13.04 2.15 29.92
C ASN A 76 11.74 2.97 29.95
N SER A 77 10.66 2.44 29.36
CA SER A 77 9.41 3.15 29.11
C SER A 77 8.21 2.22 29.25
N GLY A 78 7.02 2.82 29.31
CA GLY A 78 5.76 2.09 29.43
C GLY A 78 5.55 1.43 30.78
N THR A 79 4.54 0.57 30.85
CA THR A 79 4.12 -0.07 32.08
C THR A 79 3.77 -1.53 31.83
N TRP A 80 4.26 -2.42 32.70
CA TRP A 80 3.92 -3.84 32.70
C TRP A 80 2.78 -4.13 33.68
N ASP A 81 1.79 -4.89 33.25
CA ASP A 81 0.77 -5.50 34.09
C ASP A 81 0.38 -6.91 33.56
N ARG A 82 -0.82 -7.39 33.91
CA ARG A 82 -1.38 -8.62 33.38
C ARG A 82 -2.73 -8.33 32.73
N ASN A 83 -2.97 -8.95 31.58
CA ASN A 83 -4.27 -8.92 30.92
C ASN A 83 -5.28 -9.87 31.60
N LEU A 84 -6.52 -9.91 31.09
CA LEU A 84 -7.62 -10.77 31.57
C LEU A 84 -7.30 -12.26 31.54
N GLU A 85 -6.42 -12.67 30.65
CA GLU A 85 -5.99 -14.05 30.44
C GLU A 85 -4.79 -14.44 31.32
N GLY A 86 -4.28 -13.49 32.11
CA GLY A 86 -3.15 -13.69 33.02
C GLY A 86 -1.77 -13.56 32.35
N ARG A 87 -1.70 -13.26 31.05
CA ARG A 87 -0.45 -13.04 30.30
C ARG A 87 0.17 -11.70 30.67
N LEU A 88 1.49 -11.59 30.56
CA LEU A 88 2.16 -10.31 30.78
C LEU A 88 1.80 -9.35 29.65
N ARG A 89 1.53 -8.10 30.00
CA ARG A 89 1.20 -7.04 29.06
C ARG A 89 2.06 -5.81 29.34
N TRP A 90 2.75 -5.32 28.33
CA TRP A 90 3.45 -4.04 28.35
C TRP A 90 2.68 -3.03 27.51
N GLN A 91 2.52 -1.82 28.01
CA GLN A 91 1.86 -0.74 27.28
C GLN A 91 2.64 0.57 27.37
N VAL A 92 2.68 1.30 26.26
CA VAL A 92 3.18 2.67 26.18
C VAL A 92 2.33 3.47 25.21
N ARG A 93 2.25 4.78 25.38
CA ARG A 93 1.61 5.67 24.41
C ARG A 93 2.62 6.60 23.76
N VAL A 94 2.41 6.88 22.49
CA VAL A 94 3.12 7.91 21.74
C VAL A 94 2.09 8.83 21.09
N GLY A 95 2.36 10.12 21.02
CA GLY A 95 1.41 11.04 20.42
C GLY A 95 2.01 12.38 20.01
N SER A 96 1.36 13.03 19.06
CA SER A 96 1.70 14.36 18.55
C SER A 96 0.43 15.10 18.19
N PHE A 97 0.00 16.02 19.05
CA PHE A 97 -1.33 16.64 18.97
C PHE A 97 -1.69 17.20 17.58
N GLY A 98 -2.91 16.90 17.13
CA GLY A 98 -3.55 17.49 15.96
C GLY A 98 -3.11 16.93 14.61
N VAL A 99 -2.40 15.80 14.59
CA VAL A 99 -1.93 15.15 13.36
C VAL A 99 -2.89 14.07 12.89
N PRO A 100 -3.04 13.85 11.57
CA PRO A 100 -4.03 12.92 11.05
C PRO A 100 -3.67 11.46 11.31
N HIS A 101 -2.38 11.12 11.26
CA HIS A 101 -1.88 9.77 11.41
C HIS A 101 -0.42 9.77 11.86
N MET A 102 0.02 8.60 12.30
CA MET A 102 1.39 8.33 12.69
C MET A 102 1.82 6.97 12.12
N ASN A 103 3.12 6.73 11.99
CA ASN A 103 3.64 5.38 11.77
C ASN A 103 4.92 5.18 12.60
N LEU A 104 5.25 3.91 12.86
CA LEU A 104 6.29 3.52 13.80
C LEU A 104 7.35 2.65 13.12
N GLY A 105 8.61 2.85 13.49
CA GLY A 105 9.73 2.00 13.09
C GLY A 105 10.46 1.45 14.32
N PHE A 106 10.51 0.13 14.41
CA PHE A 106 11.28 -0.60 15.41
C PHE A 106 12.62 -0.98 14.81
N GLY A 107 13.68 -0.22 15.12
CA GLY A 107 15.04 -0.51 14.66
C GLY A 107 15.68 -1.72 15.36
N TYR A 108 15.02 -2.29 16.37
CA TYR A 108 15.32 -3.62 16.89
C TYR A 108 14.01 -4.37 17.10
N TRP A 109 13.85 -5.46 16.36
CA TRP A 109 12.69 -6.34 16.39
C TRP A 109 13.13 -7.79 16.39
N ALA A 110 12.91 -8.45 17.52
CA ALA A 110 13.10 -9.88 17.70
C ALA A 110 12.02 -10.38 18.69
N MET A 111 10.81 -10.55 18.18
CA MET A 111 9.66 -10.98 18.97
C MET A 111 9.75 -12.50 19.27
N PRO A 112 9.64 -12.96 20.53
CA PRO A 112 9.57 -14.38 20.86
C PRO A 112 8.25 -15.00 20.38
N GLU A 113 8.18 -16.33 20.30
CA GLU A 113 6.99 -17.05 19.79
C GLU A 113 5.70 -16.74 20.55
N SER A 114 5.77 -16.49 21.87
CA SER A 114 4.60 -16.10 22.65
C SER A 114 4.24 -14.61 22.49
N GLY A 115 5.14 -13.80 21.94
CA GLY A 115 4.97 -12.36 21.87
C GLY A 115 4.07 -11.90 20.73
N GLU A 116 3.18 -10.95 21.02
CA GLU A 116 2.38 -10.26 20.01
C GLU A 116 2.32 -8.77 20.34
N LEU A 117 2.34 -7.93 19.30
CA LEU A 117 2.26 -6.48 19.39
C LEU A 117 1.03 -5.98 18.64
N VAL A 118 0.23 -5.14 19.28
CA VAL A 118 -0.94 -4.47 18.70
C VAL A 118 -0.81 -2.97 18.90
N LEU A 119 -1.13 -2.19 17.87
CA LEU A 119 -1.32 -0.75 17.95
C LEU A 119 -2.81 -0.45 17.91
N GLU A 120 -3.25 0.48 18.75
CA GLU A 120 -4.61 1.03 18.67
C GLU A 120 -4.54 2.54 18.81
N ASN A 121 -5.41 3.25 18.11
CA ASN A 121 -5.62 4.66 18.41
C ASN A 121 -6.52 4.80 19.66
N MET A 122 -6.41 5.93 20.36
CA MET A 122 -7.13 6.10 21.64
C MET A 122 -8.67 6.11 21.52
N ASP A 123 -9.20 6.33 20.32
CA ASP A 123 -10.65 6.27 20.05
C ASP A 123 -11.12 4.87 19.60
N ALA A 124 -10.21 3.89 19.52
CA ALA A 124 -10.44 2.49 19.11
C ALA A 124 -11.15 2.34 17.75
N THR A 125 -10.90 3.29 16.84
CA THR A 125 -11.44 3.27 15.47
C THR A 125 -10.46 2.67 14.47
N ASP A 126 -9.19 2.55 14.83
CA ASP A 126 -8.13 2.02 13.98
C ASP A 126 -7.14 1.20 14.82
N SER A 127 -6.69 0.08 14.25
CA SER A 127 -5.81 -0.87 14.92
C SER A 127 -4.93 -1.61 13.91
N LEU A 128 -3.68 -1.84 14.29
CA LEU A 128 -2.72 -2.61 13.49
C LEU A 128 -2.19 -3.81 14.30
N GLY A 129 -1.85 -4.89 13.59
CA GLY A 129 -1.38 -6.14 14.16
C GLY A 129 -2.48 -7.21 14.30
N PRO A 130 -2.23 -8.30 15.03
CA PRO A 130 -1.02 -8.53 15.83
C PRO A 130 0.24 -8.75 14.98
N TYR A 131 1.35 -8.14 15.38
CA TYR A 131 2.70 -8.44 14.87
C TYR A 131 3.41 -9.38 15.83
N THR A 132 3.99 -10.46 15.33
CA THR A 132 4.44 -11.62 16.10
C THR A 132 5.87 -12.01 15.71
N SER A 133 6.34 -13.14 16.23
CA SER A 133 7.59 -13.75 15.78
C SER A 133 7.63 -14.10 14.27
N LEU A 134 6.48 -14.19 13.60
CA LEU A 134 6.40 -14.39 12.15
C LEU A 134 6.83 -13.16 11.34
N ASP A 135 6.81 -11.98 11.96
CA ASP A 135 7.25 -10.72 11.37
C ASP A 135 8.74 -10.42 11.67
N ASN A 136 9.48 -11.42 12.18
CA ASN A 136 10.92 -11.28 12.42
C ASN A 136 11.69 -11.45 11.11
N GLU A 137 12.23 -10.36 10.59
CA GLU A 137 13.09 -10.35 9.41
C GLU A 137 14.58 -10.52 9.75
N GLU A 138 15.39 -10.98 8.79
CA GLU A 138 16.84 -11.19 8.99
C GLU A 138 17.56 -9.89 9.41
N HIS A 139 17.11 -8.75 8.90
CA HIS A 139 17.66 -7.44 9.26
C HIS A 139 17.27 -6.96 10.66
N GLY A 140 16.29 -7.59 11.31
CA GLY A 140 15.90 -7.30 12.69
C GLY A 140 15.23 -5.95 12.89
N GLU A 141 14.55 -5.42 11.87
CA GLU A 141 13.74 -4.21 11.96
C GLU A 141 12.26 -4.53 11.66
N LEU A 142 11.34 -3.73 12.16
CA LEU A 142 9.93 -3.78 11.79
C LEU A 142 9.38 -2.37 11.56
N TRP A 143 8.90 -2.11 10.35
CA TRP A 143 8.27 -0.85 9.96
C TRP A 143 6.79 -1.06 9.69
N LEU A 144 5.97 -0.21 10.28
CA LEU A 144 4.52 -0.40 10.31
C LEU A 144 3.76 0.54 9.38
N PRO A 145 2.55 0.14 8.92
CA PRO A 145 1.63 1.01 8.22
C PRO A 145 1.29 2.27 9.03
N VAL A 146 0.57 3.21 8.38
CA VAL A 146 0.05 4.37 9.11
C VAL A 146 -1.12 3.92 9.96
N ILE A 147 -1.22 4.49 11.16
CA ILE A 147 -2.38 4.38 12.04
C ILE A 147 -2.99 5.76 12.22
N GLN A 148 -4.31 5.84 12.07
CA GLN A 148 -5.05 7.10 12.13
C GLN A 148 -5.17 7.60 13.57
N GLY A 149 -4.95 8.90 13.77
CA GLY A 149 -5.01 9.57 15.05
C GLY A 149 -3.66 10.12 15.53
N ASP A 150 -3.73 10.92 16.59
CA ASP A 150 -2.61 11.67 17.16
C ASP A 150 -2.11 11.14 18.52
N ASP A 151 -2.70 10.05 19.00
CA ASP A 151 -2.36 9.36 20.25
C ASP A 151 -2.57 7.85 20.07
N ILE A 152 -1.46 7.11 20.10
CA ILE A 152 -1.39 5.69 19.76
C ILE A 152 -0.92 4.92 20.99
N ILE A 153 -1.67 3.89 21.38
CA ILE A 153 -1.25 2.92 22.37
C ILE A 153 -0.57 1.74 21.67
N ILE A 154 0.61 1.39 22.16
CA ILE A 154 1.38 0.22 21.73
C ILE A 154 1.26 -0.80 22.86
N THR A 155 0.74 -1.97 22.56
CA THR A 155 0.57 -3.06 23.51
C THR A 155 1.38 -4.27 23.07
N ILE A 156 2.21 -4.82 23.95
CA ILE A 156 2.86 -6.12 23.75
C ILE A 156 2.35 -7.10 24.80
N THR A 157 1.85 -8.25 24.38
CA THR A 157 1.47 -9.37 25.25
C THR A 157 2.41 -10.55 25.04
N CYS A 158 2.83 -11.19 26.13
CA CYS A 158 3.74 -12.35 26.09
C CYS A 158 3.58 -13.23 27.33
N ASP A 159 4.18 -14.42 27.28
CA ASP A 159 4.24 -15.32 28.42
C ASP A 159 5.32 -14.90 29.43
N ASP A 160 5.15 -15.26 30.70
CA ASP A 160 6.08 -14.89 31.78
C ASP A 160 7.55 -15.25 31.49
N ALA A 161 7.77 -16.39 30.85
CA ALA A 161 9.11 -16.88 30.53
C ALA A 161 9.83 -16.01 29.49
N ASP A 162 9.08 -15.30 28.64
CA ASP A 162 9.60 -14.56 27.49
C ASP A 162 9.76 -13.06 27.75
N ARG A 163 9.40 -12.59 28.95
CA ARG A 163 9.55 -11.18 29.34
C ARG A 163 10.94 -10.62 29.04
N GLN A 164 11.99 -11.36 29.40
CA GLN A 164 13.37 -10.91 29.19
C GLN A 164 13.73 -10.87 27.70
N ALA A 165 13.15 -11.75 26.87
CA ALA A 165 13.34 -11.70 25.43
C ALA A 165 12.67 -10.46 24.85
N VAL A 166 11.43 -10.14 25.24
CA VAL A 166 10.73 -8.91 24.83
C VAL A 166 11.48 -7.65 25.28
N GLU A 167 11.94 -7.60 26.53
CA GLU A 167 12.68 -6.46 27.09
C GLU A 167 13.99 -6.16 26.33
N ASN A 168 14.66 -7.18 25.79
CA ASN A 168 15.94 -7.03 25.07
C ASN A 168 15.80 -7.03 23.55
N GLY A 169 14.69 -7.55 23.01
CA GLY A 169 14.48 -7.77 21.58
C GLY A 169 13.67 -6.66 20.90
N ILE A 170 13.09 -5.74 21.65
CA ILE A 170 12.18 -4.71 21.12
C ILE A 170 12.68 -3.31 21.45
N ALA A 171 12.89 -2.49 20.42
CA ALA A 171 13.13 -1.06 20.57
C ALA A 171 12.44 -0.26 19.46
N LEU A 172 11.52 0.62 19.87
CA LEU A 172 10.95 1.65 19.02
C LEU A 172 11.99 2.77 18.86
N THR A 173 12.45 2.99 17.63
CA THR A 173 13.50 3.96 17.31
C THR A 173 12.99 5.13 16.51
N ASN A 174 11.84 4.99 15.85
CA ASN A 174 11.27 5.99 14.96
C ASN A 174 9.78 6.18 15.26
N VAL A 175 9.40 7.42 15.53
CA VAL A 175 8.00 7.86 15.58
C VAL A 175 7.83 8.92 14.50
N ASN A 176 7.05 8.60 13.47
CA ASN A 176 6.90 9.45 12.31
C ASN A 176 5.53 10.11 12.33
N VAL A 177 5.52 11.44 12.34
CA VAL A 177 4.35 12.27 12.57
C VAL A 177 3.79 12.76 11.23
N GLY A 178 2.64 12.23 10.82
CA GLY A 178 2.02 12.52 9.53
C GLY A 178 1.46 13.94 9.42
N TYR A 179 1.43 14.51 8.22
CA TYR A 179 0.81 15.83 7.99
C TYR A 179 0.03 15.95 6.67
N ARG A 180 0.08 14.92 5.81
CA ARG A 180 -0.67 14.82 4.54
C ARG A 180 -0.71 13.38 4.01
N GLY A 181 -1.52 13.13 2.98
CA GLY A 181 -1.63 11.84 2.28
C GLY A 181 -2.28 10.76 3.13
N PHE A 182 -2.42 9.56 2.57
CA PHE A 182 -3.01 8.41 3.27
C PHE A 182 -4.42 8.72 3.81
N GLY A 183 -5.27 9.30 2.96
CA GLY A 183 -6.66 9.65 3.28
C GLY A 183 -6.81 10.99 3.98
N ALA A 184 -5.72 11.63 4.39
CA ALA A 184 -5.72 12.93 5.05
C ALA A 184 -5.33 14.07 4.10
N ALA A 185 -6.15 15.12 4.07
CA ALA A 185 -5.76 16.38 3.43
C ALA A 185 -4.51 16.96 4.11
N LYS A 186 -3.75 17.78 3.38
CA LYS A 186 -2.69 18.57 4.01
C LYS A 186 -3.26 19.41 5.16
N LEU A 187 -2.62 19.36 6.33
CA LEU A 187 -3.02 20.16 7.49
C LEU A 187 -3.00 21.69 7.22
N LEU A 188 -2.14 22.14 6.30
CA LEU A 188 -2.12 23.51 5.78
C LEU A 188 -2.51 23.51 4.31
N GLY A 189 -3.41 24.41 3.91
CA GLY A 189 -3.90 24.55 2.54
C GLY A 189 -5.01 23.56 2.12
N ASN A 190 -5.24 22.48 2.88
CA ASN A 190 -6.30 21.48 2.62
C ASN A 190 -6.30 20.94 1.17
N SER A 191 -5.13 20.75 0.57
CA SER A 191 -5.04 20.15 -0.77
C SER A 191 -5.00 18.62 -0.70
N ARG A 192 -5.67 17.98 -1.64
CA ARG A 192 -5.66 16.53 -1.93
C ARG A 192 -5.29 16.33 -3.41
N SER A 193 -5.38 15.09 -3.90
CA SER A 193 -5.32 14.82 -5.35
C SER A 193 -6.34 15.67 -6.12
N GLY A 194 -5.98 16.19 -7.28
CA GLY A 194 -6.85 17.02 -8.10
C GLY A 194 -8.12 16.31 -8.59
N ALA A 195 -9.18 17.09 -8.83
CA ALA A 195 -10.50 16.58 -9.18
C ALA A 195 -10.60 15.90 -10.56
N CYS A 196 -9.68 16.21 -11.49
CA CYS A 196 -9.68 15.61 -12.82
C CYS A 196 -9.25 14.13 -12.82
N ASN A 197 -8.59 13.68 -11.75
CA ASN A 197 -8.20 12.29 -11.62
C ASN A 197 -9.43 11.38 -11.59
N VAL A 198 -9.29 10.18 -12.17
CA VAL A 198 -10.38 9.20 -12.30
C VAL A 198 -10.15 8.07 -11.31
N ASP A 199 -11.12 7.81 -10.43
CA ASP A 199 -11.04 6.65 -9.53
C ASP A 199 -11.00 5.34 -10.34
N VAL A 200 -10.21 4.36 -9.90
CA VAL A 200 -10.14 3.04 -10.54
C VAL A 200 -11.48 2.26 -10.51
N LYS A 201 -12.43 2.67 -9.65
CA LYS A 201 -13.80 2.14 -9.60
C LYS A 201 -14.75 2.79 -10.62
N CYS A 202 -14.29 3.73 -11.43
CA CYS A 202 -15.07 4.28 -12.53
C CYS A 202 -15.13 3.30 -13.72
N PRO A 203 -16.15 3.44 -14.61
CA PRO A 203 -16.31 2.55 -15.76
C PRO A 203 -15.07 2.41 -16.64
N GLU A 204 -14.21 3.42 -16.67
CA GLU A 204 -12.94 3.42 -17.39
C GLU A 204 -11.93 2.40 -16.83
N GLY A 205 -12.01 2.08 -15.53
CA GLY A 205 -11.17 1.08 -14.86
C GLY A 205 -11.67 -0.36 -15.03
N GLU A 206 -12.91 -0.59 -15.44
CA GLU A 206 -13.47 -1.95 -15.58
C GLU A 206 -12.64 -2.88 -16.49
N PRO A 207 -12.07 -2.43 -17.63
CA PRO A 207 -11.20 -3.28 -18.45
C PRO A 207 -9.84 -3.57 -17.82
N TRP A 208 -9.45 -2.86 -16.76
CA TRP A 208 -8.10 -2.82 -16.19
C TRP A 208 -8.00 -3.41 -14.80
N GLN A 209 -9.01 -4.17 -14.32
CA GLN A 209 -9.03 -4.67 -12.94
C GLN A 209 -7.77 -5.49 -12.61
N ALA A 210 -7.26 -6.27 -13.58
CA ALA A 210 -6.05 -7.06 -13.39
C ALA A 210 -4.81 -6.21 -13.13
N GLU A 211 -4.66 -5.11 -13.86
CA GLU A 211 -3.55 -4.19 -13.72
C GLU A 211 -3.71 -3.28 -12.49
N ILE A 212 -4.96 -2.97 -12.14
CA ILE A 212 -5.31 -2.23 -10.91
C ILE A 212 -4.84 -3.01 -9.69
N ASP A 213 -5.04 -4.33 -9.67
CA ASP A 213 -4.67 -5.20 -8.55
C ASP A 213 -3.14 -5.31 -8.33
N CYS A 214 -2.31 -5.03 -9.34
CA CYS A 214 -0.85 -5.00 -9.19
C CYS A 214 -0.31 -3.73 -8.51
N ALA A 215 -1.04 -2.62 -8.66
CA ALA A 215 -0.56 -1.29 -8.30
C ALA A 215 -0.69 -1.04 -6.80
N GLY A 216 0.36 -0.47 -6.21
CA GLY A 216 0.42 -0.15 -4.78
C GLY A 216 1.04 1.20 -4.49
N LEU A 217 0.61 1.81 -3.39
CA LEU A 217 1.30 2.93 -2.74
C LEU A 217 2.32 2.31 -1.78
N TYR A 218 3.54 2.84 -1.68
CA TYR A 218 4.47 2.39 -0.65
C TYR A 218 5.07 3.56 0.11
N SER A 219 5.38 3.31 1.38
CA SER A 219 6.18 4.19 2.22
C SER A 219 7.52 3.54 2.55
N TYR A 220 8.52 4.35 2.84
CA TYR A 220 9.82 3.91 3.33
C TYR A 220 10.47 5.03 4.17
N ASN A 221 11.41 4.64 5.01
CA ASN A 221 11.95 5.39 6.16
C ASN A 221 10.85 5.93 7.12
N GLY A 222 9.59 5.52 6.92
CA GLY A 222 8.41 6.02 7.63
C GLY A 222 7.99 7.45 7.29
N PHE A 223 8.59 8.11 6.29
CA PHE A 223 8.23 9.50 5.95
C PHE A 223 8.23 9.86 4.47
N LEU A 224 8.77 9.00 3.60
CA LEU A 224 8.74 9.17 2.15
C LEU A 224 7.84 8.12 1.53
N ALA A 225 7.18 8.46 0.43
CA ALA A 225 6.30 7.57 -0.28
C ALA A 225 6.29 7.86 -1.79
N CYS A 226 6.01 6.80 -2.55
CA CYS A 226 5.90 6.79 -4.00
C CYS A 226 4.90 5.70 -4.42
N SER A 227 4.60 5.62 -5.71
CA SER A 227 3.82 4.53 -6.32
C SER A 227 4.72 3.44 -6.90
N GLY A 228 4.16 2.26 -7.09
CA GLY A 228 4.79 1.20 -7.86
C GLY A 228 3.82 0.08 -8.19
N SER A 229 4.34 -1.03 -8.67
CA SER A 229 3.52 -2.19 -9.01
C SER A 229 4.29 -3.49 -8.89
N MET A 230 3.59 -4.55 -8.49
CA MET A 230 4.08 -5.91 -8.63
C MET A 230 4.26 -6.25 -10.11
N ILE A 231 5.36 -6.93 -10.47
CA ILE A 231 5.70 -7.25 -11.86
C ILE A 231 6.01 -8.74 -12.02
N ASN A 232 5.39 -9.37 -13.02
CA ASN A 232 5.55 -10.78 -13.32
C ASN A 232 6.95 -11.09 -13.87
N ASN A 233 7.36 -12.35 -13.85
CA ASN A 233 8.59 -12.84 -14.46
C ASN A 233 8.31 -14.09 -15.32
N THR A 234 9.28 -14.51 -16.11
CA THR A 234 9.10 -15.62 -17.07
C THR A 234 8.88 -16.99 -16.41
N ASN A 235 9.18 -17.16 -15.12
CA ASN A 235 8.86 -18.38 -14.39
C ASN A 235 7.41 -18.42 -13.92
N ARG A 236 6.70 -17.28 -13.90
CA ARG A 236 5.34 -17.14 -13.37
C ARG A 236 5.20 -17.74 -11.97
N ASP A 237 6.15 -17.41 -11.10
CA ASP A 237 6.32 -18.03 -9.78
C ASP A 237 5.89 -17.12 -8.62
N GLU A 238 5.21 -16.01 -8.91
CA GLU A 238 4.75 -15.03 -7.92
C GLU A 238 5.88 -14.49 -7.01
N THR A 239 7.14 -14.56 -7.46
CA THR A 239 8.25 -13.89 -6.76
C THR A 239 7.89 -12.40 -6.59
N PRO A 240 7.91 -11.84 -5.36
CA PRO A 240 7.31 -10.54 -5.06
C PRO A 240 8.16 -9.36 -5.53
N TYR A 241 8.46 -9.32 -6.82
CA TYR A 241 9.14 -8.21 -7.46
C TYR A 241 8.22 -7.00 -7.57
N PHE A 242 8.70 -5.87 -7.08
CA PHE A 242 8.00 -4.59 -7.09
C PHE A 242 8.83 -3.55 -7.85
N LEU A 243 8.25 -3.01 -8.93
CA LEU A 243 8.84 -1.99 -9.78
C LEU A 243 8.43 -0.60 -9.29
N THR A 244 9.41 0.30 -9.17
CA THR A 244 9.22 1.73 -8.87
C THR A 244 10.33 2.56 -9.54
N ALA A 245 10.47 3.84 -9.17
CA ALA A 245 11.42 4.77 -9.75
C ALA A 245 12.74 4.90 -8.96
N ASP A 246 13.85 5.15 -9.64
CA ASP A 246 15.19 5.37 -9.02
C ASP A 246 15.24 6.67 -8.22
N HIS A 247 14.66 7.75 -8.74
CA HIS A 247 14.58 9.04 -8.02
C HIS A 247 13.74 8.96 -6.75
N CYS A 248 12.90 7.92 -6.59
CA CYS A 248 12.24 7.65 -5.33
C CYS A 248 13.25 7.31 -4.23
N GLY A 249 14.53 7.02 -4.52
CA GLY A 249 15.60 6.93 -3.53
C GLY A 249 15.60 5.66 -2.67
N LEU A 250 14.88 4.63 -3.10
CA LEU A 250 14.87 3.31 -2.48
C LEU A 250 16.11 2.51 -2.91
N GLY A 251 16.81 1.91 -1.96
CA GLY A 251 18.05 1.17 -2.20
C GLY A 251 18.50 0.38 -0.98
N THR A 252 19.66 -0.27 -1.07
CA THR A 252 20.17 -1.21 -0.03
C THR A 252 20.35 -0.64 1.38
N ASN A 253 20.20 0.67 1.58
CA ASN A 253 20.35 1.32 2.89
C ASN A 253 19.00 1.57 3.58
N ASN A 254 17.89 1.43 2.86
CA ASN A 254 16.55 1.76 3.34
C ASN A 254 15.45 0.83 2.80
N ASP A 255 15.78 -0.20 2.04
CA ASP A 255 14.83 -1.20 1.50
C ASP A 255 14.16 -2.00 2.62
N GLN A 256 14.84 -2.23 3.73
CA GLN A 256 14.29 -2.85 4.94
C GLN A 256 13.14 -2.07 5.60
N THR A 257 12.98 -0.79 5.23
CA THR A 257 11.98 0.10 5.83
C THR A 257 10.67 0.18 5.06
N MET A 258 10.58 -0.55 3.94
CA MET A 258 9.46 -0.47 3.00
C MET A 258 8.18 -1.08 3.56
N VAL A 259 7.06 -0.37 3.38
CA VAL A 259 5.70 -0.84 3.65
C VAL A 259 4.84 -0.54 2.43
N VAL A 260 4.18 -1.55 1.88
CA VAL A 260 3.33 -1.41 0.69
C VAL A 260 1.86 -1.50 1.08
N TYR A 261 1.04 -0.59 0.58
CA TYR A 261 -0.40 -0.50 0.79
C TYR A 261 -1.11 -0.93 -0.48
N TRP A 262 -1.94 -1.96 -0.35
CA TRP A 262 -2.72 -2.56 -1.42
C TRP A 262 -4.16 -2.09 -1.33
N ASN A 263 -4.85 -2.07 -2.48
CA ASN A 263 -6.28 -1.76 -2.56
C ASN A 263 -6.69 -0.46 -1.84
N TYR A 264 -5.76 0.48 -1.73
CA TYR A 264 -6.03 1.82 -1.21
C TYR A 264 -6.71 2.64 -2.31
N GLU A 265 -8.01 2.46 -2.46
CA GLU A 265 -8.81 3.05 -3.53
C GLU A 265 -10.19 3.46 -3.03
N ASN A 266 -10.81 4.45 -3.71
CA ASN A 266 -12.14 4.87 -3.32
C ASN A 266 -13.16 3.77 -3.62
N SER A 267 -14.10 3.52 -2.70
CA SER A 267 -15.01 2.36 -2.80
C SER A 267 -16.11 2.49 -3.85
N PHE A 268 -16.16 3.63 -4.55
CA PHE A 268 -17.13 3.93 -5.60
C PHE A 268 -16.51 4.94 -6.58
N CYS A 269 -17.04 5.03 -7.80
CA CYS A 269 -16.63 6.07 -8.74
C CYS A 269 -17.10 7.46 -8.28
N ARG A 270 -16.16 8.36 -7.97
CA ARG A 270 -16.47 9.79 -7.84
C ARG A 270 -16.39 10.42 -9.22
N GLU A 271 -17.42 11.19 -9.57
CA GLU A 271 -17.48 11.85 -10.87
C GLU A 271 -16.20 12.69 -11.12
N PRO A 272 -15.44 12.42 -12.19
CA PRO A 272 -14.28 13.23 -12.56
C PRO A 272 -14.65 14.72 -12.71
N ASP A 273 -13.70 15.61 -12.45
CA ASP A 273 -13.87 17.08 -12.45
C ASP A 273 -14.92 17.61 -11.46
N SER A 274 -15.35 16.79 -10.50
CA SER A 274 -16.27 17.20 -9.44
C SER A 274 -15.57 17.50 -8.11
N ASN A 275 -16.23 18.28 -7.26
CA ASN A 275 -15.81 18.48 -5.88
C ASN A 275 -15.66 17.17 -5.08
N GLN A 276 -16.37 16.10 -5.51
CA GLN A 276 -16.25 14.81 -4.85
C GLN A 276 -14.91 14.16 -5.20
N SER A 277 -14.53 14.15 -6.48
CA SER A 277 -13.25 13.57 -6.93
C SER A 277 -12.05 14.30 -6.31
N GLY A 278 -12.10 15.63 -6.19
CA GLY A 278 -11.06 16.41 -5.48
C GLY A 278 -11.23 16.47 -3.95
N GLY A 279 -12.23 15.78 -3.40
CA GLY A 279 -12.61 15.80 -1.99
C GLY A 279 -12.06 14.61 -1.20
N ASN A 280 -12.62 14.37 -0.02
CA ASN A 280 -12.26 13.21 0.79
C ASN A 280 -12.62 11.91 0.05
N GLY A 281 -11.66 10.98 -0.01
CA GLY A 281 -11.94 9.60 -0.34
C GLY A 281 -12.29 8.77 0.89
N ASN A 282 -12.55 7.49 0.67
CA ASN A 282 -12.83 6.50 1.71
C ASN A 282 -11.99 5.21 1.55
N GLY A 283 -10.82 5.31 0.93
CA GLY A 283 -9.95 4.16 0.73
C GLY A 283 -9.43 3.60 2.03
N ASN A 284 -9.28 2.27 2.08
CA ASN A 284 -8.79 1.57 3.27
C ASN A 284 -7.26 1.41 3.20
N LEU A 285 -6.60 1.49 4.36
CA LEU A 285 -5.16 1.36 4.51
C LEU A 285 -4.76 0.11 5.31
N ASN A 286 -5.73 -0.75 5.65
CA ASN A 286 -5.52 -1.94 6.45
C ASN A 286 -5.01 -3.17 5.66
N GLN A 287 -4.80 -3.03 4.35
CA GLN A 287 -4.21 -4.06 3.51
C GLN A 287 -2.80 -3.63 3.17
N ALA A 288 -1.83 -4.09 3.94
CA ALA A 288 -0.44 -3.70 3.76
C ALA A 288 0.51 -4.89 3.93
N THR A 289 1.59 -4.88 3.15
CA THR A 289 2.73 -5.79 3.31
C THR A 289 3.84 -5.06 4.05
N THR A 290 4.33 -5.65 5.14
CA THR A 290 5.46 -5.17 5.95
C THR A 290 6.65 -6.13 5.86
N GLY A 291 7.72 -5.85 6.59
CA GLY A 291 8.95 -6.63 6.58
C GLY A 291 10.01 -6.11 5.62
N GLY A 292 9.76 -5.00 4.93
CA GLY A 292 10.73 -4.40 4.02
C GLY A 292 10.92 -5.20 2.72
N ALA A 293 12.01 -4.89 2.04
CA ALA A 293 12.35 -5.46 0.75
C ALA A 293 13.87 -5.60 0.60
N ILE A 294 14.28 -6.28 -0.46
CA ILE A 294 15.67 -6.40 -0.92
C ILE A 294 15.79 -5.67 -2.25
N TYR A 295 16.68 -4.69 -2.32
CA TYR A 295 17.02 -4.03 -3.56
C TYR A 295 17.67 -5.01 -4.55
N ARG A 296 17.08 -5.13 -5.74
CA ARG A 296 17.53 -6.06 -6.80
C ARG A 296 18.31 -5.36 -7.90
N ALA A 297 17.76 -4.27 -8.44
CA ALA A 297 18.40 -3.48 -9.49
C ALA A 297 17.83 -2.08 -9.55
N GLY A 298 18.56 -1.17 -10.18
CA GLY A 298 18.06 0.16 -10.51
C GLY A 298 19.03 0.92 -11.38
N SER A 299 18.55 1.99 -12.00
CA SER A 299 19.37 2.85 -12.84
C SER A 299 18.75 4.23 -12.98
N GLY A 300 19.49 5.26 -12.57
CA GLY A 300 19.12 6.65 -12.87
C GLY A 300 19.11 7.02 -14.36
N SER A 301 19.62 6.17 -15.27
CA SER A 301 19.58 6.46 -16.71
C SER A 301 18.20 6.25 -17.34
N SER A 302 17.41 5.34 -16.78
CA SER A 302 16.02 5.06 -17.16
C SER A 302 15.09 5.12 -15.95
N ASP A 303 15.57 5.72 -14.87
CA ASP A 303 14.89 6.00 -13.61
C ASP A 303 14.08 4.83 -13.02
N PHE A 304 14.60 3.60 -13.08
CA PHE A 304 13.88 2.44 -12.51
C PHE A 304 14.56 1.93 -11.25
N THR A 305 13.77 1.36 -10.35
CA THR A 305 14.22 0.51 -9.25
C THR A 305 13.33 -0.73 -9.18
N LEU A 306 13.96 -1.89 -9.07
CA LEU A 306 13.34 -3.17 -8.79
C LEU A 306 13.75 -3.60 -7.38
N VAL A 307 12.78 -3.92 -6.55
CA VAL A 307 12.98 -4.58 -5.26
C VAL A 307 12.22 -5.90 -5.22
N GLU A 308 12.59 -6.78 -4.31
CA GLU A 308 11.84 -7.98 -3.97
C GLU A 308 11.36 -7.85 -2.53
N LEU A 309 10.05 -7.86 -2.30
CA LEU A 309 9.51 -7.77 -0.94
C LEU A 309 9.92 -8.99 -0.12
N ASN A 310 10.28 -8.81 1.15
CA ASN A 310 10.64 -9.94 2.03
C ASN A 310 9.44 -10.86 2.27
N ASN A 311 8.24 -10.29 2.30
CA ASN A 311 6.98 -11.01 2.41
C ASN A 311 6.14 -10.85 1.14
N SER A 312 5.59 -11.95 0.65
CA SER A 312 4.57 -11.88 -0.39
C SER A 312 3.31 -11.19 0.14
N PRO A 313 2.56 -10.46 -0.71
CA PRO A 313 1.24 -9.95 -0.34
C PRO A 313 0.34 -11.04 0.20
N ASN A 314 -0.52 -10.70 1.18
CA ASN A 314 -1.50 -11.64 1.69
C ASN A 314 -2.41 -12.10 0.53
N PRO A 315 -2.59 -13.41 0.30
CA PRO A 315 -3.44 -13.90 -0.78
C PRO A 315 -4.87 -13.33 -0.75
N ASN A 316 -5.40 -12.99 0.43
CA ASN A 316 -6.73 -12.38 0.58
C ASN A 316 -6.81 -10.93 0.07
N TYR A 317 -5.68 -10.29 -0.22
CA TYR A 317 -5.65 -8.97 -0.84
C TYR A 317 -5.82 -9.05 -2.36
N ASN A 318 -5.78 -10.25 -2.95
CA ASN A 318 -5.91 -10.47 -4.40
C ASN A 318 -4.96 -9.58 -5.23
N VAL A 319 -3.72 -9.41 -4.77
CA VAL A 319 -2.71 -8.62 -5.48
C VAL A 319 -2.20 -9.41 -6.68
N GLY A 320 -2.31 -8.81 -7.86
CA GLY A 320 -1.79 -9.37 -9.11
C GLY A 320 -0.32 -9.02 -9.35
N PHE A 321 0.28 -9.62 -10.37
CA PHE A 321 1.65 -9.41 -10.83
C PHE A 321 1.63 -9.01 -12.29
N CYS A 322 1.90 -7.75 -12.58
CA CYS A 322 1.60 -7.20 -13.91
C CYS A 322 2.53 -7.72 -15.00
N GLY A 323 1.95 -7.97 -16.18
CA GLY A 323 2.68 -8.32 -17.38
C GLY A 323 3.57 -7.16 -17.84
N TRP A 324 4.51 -7.46 -18.72
CA TRP A 324 5.46 -6.47 -19.21
C TRP A 324 5.81 -6.69 -20.67
N ASP A 325 6.23 -5.62 -21.34
CA ASP A 325 6.67 -5.62 -22.74
C ASP A 325 7.96 -4.80 -22.89
N ARG A 326 9.04 -5.49 -23.28
CA ARG A 326 10.37 -4.87 -23.44
C ARG A 326 10.70 -4.56 -24.90
N ARG A 327 9.76 -4.69 -25.83
CA ARG A 327 9.95 -4.28 -27.23
C ARG A 327 10.18 -2.78 -27.29
N THR A 328 10.83 -2.34 -28.37
CA THR A 328 11.17 -0.91 -28.58
C THR A 328 10.15 -0.18 -29.43
N SER A 329 9.06 -0.84 -29.82
CA SER A 329 7.95 -0.22 -30.57
C SER A 329 7.24 0.79 -29.68
N THR A 330 7.07 2.00 -30.19
CA THR A 330 6.30 3.04 -29.52
C THR A 330 4.85 2.59 -29.27
N PRO A 331 4.35 2.62 -28.02
CA PRO A 331 2.96 2.30 -27.71
C PRO A 331 1.96 3.23 -28.42
N GLN A 332 0.82 2.67 -28.84
CA GLN A 332 -0.28 3.39 -29.50
C GLN A 332 -1.36 3.79 -28.47
N GLY A 333 -0.91 4.42 -27.40
CA GLY A 333 -1.70 4.73 -26.21
C GLY A 333 -0.93 4.37 -24.95
N GLY A 334 -1.36 4.97 -23.84
CA GLY A 334 -0.77 4.76 -22.53
C GLY A 334 -1.84 4.77 -21.45
N VAL A 335 -1.74 3.85 -20.50
CA VAL A 335 -2.57 3.85 -19.29
C VAL A 335 -1.70 3.87 -18.06
N CYS A 336 -1.98 4.77 -17.13
CA CYS A 336 -1.26 4.89 -15.86
C CYS A 336 -2.21 4.55 -14.71
N ILE A 337 -1.76 3.70 -13.79
CA ILE A 337 -2.48 3.39 -12.54
C ILE A 337 -1.57 3.81 -11.38
N HIS A 338 -2.02 4.76 -10.56
CA HIS A 338 -1.12 5.51 -9.67
C HIS A 338 -1.81 6.05 -8.41
N HIS A 339 -1.01 6.55 -7.46
CA HIS A 339 -1.48 7.21 -6.25
C HIS A 339 -1.09 8.70 -6.23
N PRO A 340 -1.88 9.58 -6.86
CA PRO A 340 -1.59 11.01 -6.92
C PRO A 340 -1.72 11.63 -5.53
N ASN A 341 -0.76 12.46 -5.14
CA ASN A 341 -0.67 13.08 -3.81
C ASN A 341 -0.72 12.09 -2.63
N LEU A 342 -0.34 10.82 -2.88
CA LEU A 342 -0.39 9.73 -1.89
C LEU A 342 -1.82 9.45 -1.40
N GLU A 343 -2.82 9.73 -2.24
CA GLU A 343 -4.24 9.50 -1.99
C GLU A 343 -4.71 8.21 -2.69
N GLU A 344 -6.03 7.98 -2.73
CA GLU A 344 -6.63 6.80 -3.33
C GLU A 344 -6.17 6.57 -4.78
N LYS A 345 -6.03 5.30 -5.15
CA LYS A 345 -5.61 4.84 -6.48
C LYS A 345 -6.49 5.43 -7.59
N ARG A 346 -5.84 5.95 -8.63
CA ARG A 346 -6.44 6.56 -9.82
C ARG A 346 -5.94 5.92 -11.09
N ILE A 347 -6.68 6.11 -12.18
CA ILE A 347 -6.32 5.69 -13.53
C ILE A 347 -6.31 6.87 -14.50
N SER A 348 -5.41 6.88 -15.48
CA SER A 348 -5.28 7.95 -16.48
C SER A 348 -4.95 7.37 -17.85
N PHE A 349 -5.42 8.01 -18.91
CA PHE A 349 -5.41 7.49 -20.28
C PHE A 349 -4.89 8.51 -21.29
N ASP A 350 -4.02 8.06 -22.17
CA ASP A 350 -3.70 8.70 -23.45
C ASP A 350 -4.07 7.71 -24.56
N TYR A 351 -4.92 8.14 -25.48
CA TYR A 351 -5.38 7.34 -26.62
C TYR A 351 -4.53 7.57 -27.88
N ASN A 352 -3.54 8.45 -27.82
CA ASN A 352 -2.65 8.79 -28.91
C ASN A 352 -1.35 8.01 -28.84
N ASN A 353 -0.58 8.03 -29.93
CA ASN A 353 0.75 7.45 -29.91
C ASN A 353 1.63 8.24 -28.93
N LEU A 354 2.31 7.51 -28.05
CA LEU A 354 3.33 8.09 -27.19
C LEU A 354 4.49 8.65 -28.05
N SER A 355 5.29 9.53 -27.46
CA SER A 355 6.58 9.92 -28.06
C SER A 355 7.73 9.11 -27.44
N SER A 356 8.83 9.01 -28.18
CA SER A 356 10.01 8.23 -27.80
C SER A 356 11.24 9.15 -27.79
N GLN A 357 11.82 9.38 -26.61
CA GLN A 357 13.01 10.23 -26.45
C GLN A 357 14.07 9.52 -25.60
N GLY A 358 15.16 9.09 -26.22
CA GLY A 358 16.24 8.39 -25.53
C GLY A 358 15.72 7.19 -24.74
N ASN A 359 15.97 7.20 -23.42
CA ASN A 359 15.56 6.16 -22.48
C ASN A 359 14.12 6.30 -21.96
N TYR A 360 13.33 7.24 -22.50
CA TYR A 360 12.01 7.58 -21.97
C TYR A 360 10.88 7.54 -23.01
N TRP A 361 9.73 7.01 -22.60
CA TRP A 361 8.45 7.28 -23.24
C TRP A 361 7.92 8.62 -22.74
N ILE A 362 7.27 9.37 -23.63
CA ILE A 362 6.63 10.63 -23.29
C ILE A 362 5.14 10.47 -23.58
N VAL A 363 4.32 10.63 -22.54
CA VAL A 363 2.89 10.86 -22.69
C VAL A 363 2.76 12.36 -22.96
N ASN A 364 2.40 12.74 -24.18
CA ASN A 364 2.48 14.15 -24.61
C ASN A 364 1.40 14.99 -23.93
N ASP A 365 0.23 14.38 -23.76
CA ASP A 365 -0.95 14.90 -23.10
C ASP A 365 -1.79 13.72 -22.60
N TRP A 366 -2.45 13.90 -21.45
CA TRP A 366 -3.45 12.94 -20.98
C TRP A 366 -4.81 13.32 -21.57
N ASP A 367 -5.49 12.35 -22.19
CA ASP A 367 -6.88 12.54 -22.66
C ASP A 367 -7.87 12.46 -21.49
N LEU A 368 -7.54 11.69 -20.45
CA LEU A 368 -8.33 11.53 -19.24
C LEU A 368 -7.43 11.32 -18.01
N GLY A 369 -7.69 12.06 -16.95
CA GLY A 369 -6.86 12.06 -15.74
C GLY A 369 -5.53 12.81 -15.93
N THR A 370 -4.60 12.58 -15.02
CA THR A 370 -3.26 13.18 -15.02
C THR A 370 -2.37 12.41 -14.03
N THR A 371 -1.13 12.84 -13.79
CA THR A 371 -0.33 12.41 -12.64
C THR A 371 -0.03 13.60 -11.72
N GLU A 372 0.36 13.32 -10.48
CA GLU A 372 0.68 14.34 -9.48
C GLU A 372 1.85 13.85 -8.60
N PRO A 373 2.45 14.69 -7.74
CA PRO A 373 3.47 14.23 -6.79
C PRO A 373 3.02 13.00 -6.01
N GLY A 374 3.86 11.97 -5.92
CA GLY A 374 3.50 10.66 -5.32
C GLY A 374 3.13 9.59 -6.34
N SER A 375 2.72 9.98 -7.56
CA SER A 375 2.56 9.05 -8.69
C SER A 375 3.89 8.46 -9.16
N SER A 376 5.03 9.06 -8.81
CA SER A 376 6.38 8.59 -9.17
C SER A 376 6.54 7.09 -8.96
N GLY A 377 7.07 6.41 -9.98
CA GLY A 377 7.25 4.96 -10.00
C GLY A 377 6.03 4.16 -10.44
N SER A 378 4.86 4.78 -10.67
CA SER A 378 3.67 4.10 -11.18
C SER A 378 3.90 3.46 -12.56
N PRO A 379 3.28 2.31 -12.85
CA PRO A 379 3.40 1.68 -14.15
C PRO A 379 2.69 2.45 -15.26
N LEU A 380 3.31 2.46 -16.45
CA LEU A 380 2.68 2.80 -17.72
C LEU A 380 2.42 1.52 -18.50
N PHE A 381 1.17 1.27 -18.82
CA PHE A 381 0.72 0.14 -19.63
C PHE A 381 0.52 0.56 -21.09
N ASN A 382 0.83 -0.35 -22.01
CA ASN A 382 0.40 -0.24 -23.40
C ASN A 382 -1.06 -0.75 -23.57
N PRO A 383 -1.69 -0.59 -24.75
CA PRO A 383 -3.04 -1.10 -24.99
C PRO A 383 -3.20 -2.63 -24.90
N ASP A 384 -2.10 -3.38 -24.86
CA ASP A 384 -2.10 -4.83 -24.66
C ASP A 384 -2.03 -5.20 -23.15
N HIS A 385 -2.27 -4.25 -22.24
CA HIS A 385 -2.26 -4.46 -20.78
C HIS A 385 -0.90 -4.87 -20.20
N ARG A 386 0.21 -4.41 -20.80
CA ARG A 386 1.57 -4.74 -20.34
C ARG A 386 2.36 -3.50 -19.98
N ILE A 387 3.09 -3.56 -18.86
CA ILE A 387 4.00 -2.51 -18.43
C ILE A 387 5.08 -2.29 -19.48
N VAL A 388 5.20 -1.06 -19.97
CA VAL A 388 6.23 -0.60 -20.90
C VAL A 388 7.20 0.41 -20.28
N GLY A 389 6.92 0.87 -19.05
CA GLY A 389 7.77 1.77 -18.29
C GLY A 389 7.17 2.16 -16.95
N GLN A 390 7.88 3.01 -16.21
CA GLN A 390 7.45 3.55 -14.91
C GLN A 390 7.65 5.06 -14.83
N LEU A 391 6.79 5.78 -14.09
CA LEU A 391 6.78 7.25 -14.08
C LEU A 391 8.06 7.81 -13.45
N PHE A 392 8.80 8.63 -14.21
CA PHE A 392 9.88 9.45 -13.70
C PHE A 392 9.36 10.78 -13.18
N GLY A 393 8.44 11.40 -13.91
CA GLY A 393 7.81 12.67 -13.54
C GLY A 393 7.38 13.44 -14.79
N GLY A 394 6.99 14.69 -14.62
CA GLY A 394 6.51 15.51 -15.72
C GLY A 394 5.97 16.83 -15.20
N SER A 395 5.26 17.55 -16.07
CA SER A 395 4.59 18.81 -15.73
C SER A 395 3.07 18.71 -15.83
N ALA A 396 2.55 17.51 -16.11
CA ALA A 396 1.12 17.24 -16.13
C ALA A 396 0.48 17.63 -14.78
N ALA A 397 -0.69 18.24 -14.84
CA ALA A 397 -1.53 18.51 -13.68
C ALA A 397 -2.96 18.78 -14.15
N CYS A 398 -3.95 18.69 -13.25
CA CYS A 398 -5.35 18.91 -13.62
C CYS A 398 -5.67 20.27 -14.26
N ASN A 399 -4.82 21.28 -14.09
CA ASN A 399 -5.02 22.61 -14.67
C ASN A 399 -4.22 22.85 -15.96
N ASN A 400 -3.53 21.83 -16.46
CA ASN A 400 -2.75 21.89 -17.70
C ASN A 400 -2.86 20.55 -18.45
N ASN A 401 -2.19 20.47 -19.60
CA ASN A 401 -2.10 19.23 -20.37
C ASN A 401 -0.66 19.06 -20.89
N LEU A 402 0.30 19.26 -19.98
CA LEU A 402 1.72 19.09 -20.25
C LEU A 402 2.10 17.61 -20.12
N GLU A 403 3.31 17.29 -20.55
CA GLU A 403 3.77 15.92 -20.66
C GLU A 403 4.11 15.26 -19.33
N ASP A 404 4.01 13.92 -19.34
CA ASP A 404 4.67 13.03 -18.38
C ASP A 404 5.71 12.15 -19.06
N ILE A 405 6.75 11.80 -18.30
CA ILE A 405 7.96 11.13 -18.74
C ILE A 405 8.09 9.81 -17.99
N TYR A 406 8.20 8.71 -18.74
CA TYR A 406 8.27 7.36 -18.21
C TYR A 406 9.55 6.67 -18.63
N GLY A 407 10.31 6.12 -17.68
CA GLY A 407 11.49 5.32 -17.98
C GLY A 407 11.11 4.06 -18.75
N LYS A 408 11.72 3.83 -19.92
CA LYS A 408 11.37 2.67 -20.76
C LYS A 408 11.83 1.37 -20.11
N LEU A 409 10.92 0.41 -19.98
CA LEU A 409 11.26 -0.96 -19.58
C LEU A 409 12.34 -1.56 -20.49
N SER A 410 12.26 -1.31 -21.80
CA SER A 410 13.26 -1.75 -22.79
C SER A 410 14.67 -1.17 -22.55
N SER A 411 14.77 0.05 -21.99
CA SER A 411 16.06 0.66 -21.61
C SER A 411 16.55 0.12 -20.26
N SER A 412 15.63 -0.10 -19.32
CA SER A 412 15.90 -0.72 -18.02
C SER A 412 16.34 -2.19 -18.13
N TRP A 413 15.90 -2.91 -19.17
CA TRP A 413 16.16 -4.34 -19.37
C TRP A 413 17.64 -4.70 -19.25
N ASN A 414 18.49 -4.01 -20.00
CA ASN A 414 19.94 -4.25 -20.02
C ASN A 414 20.69 -3.56 -18.87
N SER A 415 19.99 -2.76 -18.07
CA SER A 415 20.53 -2.09 -16.89
C SER A 415 20.36 -2.93 -15.61
N GLY A 416 20.00 -4.21 -15.75
CA GLY A 416 19.89 -5.17 -14.65
C GLY A 416 18.50 -5.76 -14.47
N LEU A 417 17.44 -5.10 -14.98
CA LEU A 417 16.06 -5.55 -14.81
C LEU A 417 15.82 -6.95 -15.41
N GLY A 418 16.36 -7.21 -16.61
CA GLY A 418 16.19 -8.49 -17.29
C GLY A 418 16.79 -9.70 -16.58
N ASN A 419 17.77 -9.49 -15.69
CA ASN A 419 18.37 -10.57 -14.90
C ASN A 419 17.39 -11.21 -13.92
N TYR A 420 16.34 -10.46 -13.53
CA TYR A 420 15.32 -10.90 -12.59
C TYR A 420 14.04 -11.31 -13.31
N LEU A 421 13.57 -10.49 -14.26
CA LEU A 421 12.31 -10.76 -14.95
C LEU A 421 12.40 -11.89 -15.98
N ASP A 422 13.59 -12.21 -16.49
CA ASP A 422 13.87 -13.37 -17.36
C ASP A 422 15.07 -14.18 -16.83
N ALA A 423 15.05 -14.53 -15.54
CA ALA A 423 16.13 -15.28 -14.90
C ALA A 423 16.39 -16.65 -15.56
N ALA A 424 15.36 -17.25 -16.20
CA ALA A 424 15.47 -18.49 -16.94
C ALA A 424 16.08 -18.33 -18.35
N GLY A 425 16.29 -17.10 -18.84
CA GLY A 425 16.86 -16.82 -20.15
C GLY A 425 15.99 -17.32 -21.31
N THR A 426 14.67 -17.24 -21.14
CA THR A 426 13.66 -17.64 -22.12
C THR A 426 13.73 -16.79 -23.38
N GLY A 427 14.15 -15.54 -23.26
CA GLY A 427 14.23 -14.59 -24.37
C GLY A 427 12.87 -13.96 -24.74
N GLU A 428 11.83 -14.18 -23.93
CA GLU A 428 10.52 -13.59 -24.13
C GLU A 428 10.60 -12.06 -24.29
N GLN A 429 9.81 -11.52 -25.22
CA GLN A 429 9.76 -10.08 -25.47
C GLN A 429 8.66 -9.40 -24.66
N PHE A 430 7.68 -10.18 -24.23
CA PHE A 430 6.59 -9.74 -23.38
C PHE A 430 5.98 -10.94 -22.66
N ILE A 431 5.34 -10.71 -21.53
CA ILE A 431 4.47 -11.67 -20.85
C ILE A 431 3.23 -10.95 -20.32
N ASP A 432 2.18 -11.70 -20.02
CA ASP A 432 0.92 -11.17 -19.50
C ASP A 432 0.92 -11.12 -17.96
N THR A 433 -0.06 -10.38 -17.42
CA THR A 433 -0.33 -10.28 -15.98
C THR A 433 -0.59 -11.69 -15.40
N LEU A 434 -0.18 -11.91 -14.16
CA LEU A 434 -0.39 -13.14 -13.40
C LEU A 434 -1.23 -12.83 -12.14
N GLY A 435 -2.24 -13.63 -11.82
CA GLY A 435 -2.88 -13.66 -10.49
C GLY A 435 -3.93 -12.58 -10.19
N SER A 436 -4.55 -11.93 -11.18
CA SER A 436 -5.70 -11.06 -10.90
C SER A 436 -6.97 -11.84 -10.58
N ALA A 437 -8.03 -11.19 -10.09
CA ALA A 437 -9.36 -11.81 -9.94
C ALA A 437 -9.94 -12.39 -11.26
N ASN A 438 -9.33 -12.07 -12.42
CA ASN A 438 -9.61 -12.68 -13.72
C ASN A 438 -8.72 -13.90 -14.04
N GLU A 439 -7.79 -14.28 -13.16
CA GLU A 439 -6.95 -15.47 -13.25
C GLU A 439 -7.17 -16.46 -12.10
N ASN A 440 -7.70 -16.02 -10.95
CA ASN A 440 -8.40 -16.95 -10.04
C ASN A 440 -9.78 -17.37 -10.59
N GLY A 441 -10.13 -16.87 -11.78
CA GLY A 441 -11.30 -17.22 -12.56
C GLY A 441 -10.89 -17.96 -13.83
N GLY A 442 -11.26 -19.23 -13.92
CA GLY A 442 -11.57 -19.86 -15.18
C GLY A 442 -12.83 -19.26 -15.84
N VAL A 443 -13.20 -19.81 -16.99
CA VAL A 443 -14.49 -19.51 -17.60
C VAL A 443 -15.54 -20.53 -17.21
N CYS A 444 -16.72 -20.02 -16.87
CA CYS A 444 -17.91 -20.81 -16.69
C CYS A 444 -18.78 -20.74 -17.95
N CYS A 445 -18.89 -21.85 -18.68
CA CYS A 445 -19.83 -21.98 -19.77
C CYS A 445 -21.22 -22.35 -19.24
N VAL A 446 -22.22 -21.51 -19.51
CA VAL A 446 -23.65 -21.76 -19.21
C VAL A 446 -24.42 -21.83 -20.53
N GLY A 447 -24.67 -23.04 -21.03
CA GLY A 447 -25.11 -23.20 -22.42
C GLY A 447 -24.07 -22.62 -23.38
N ASP A 448 -24.50 -21.89 -24.42
CA ASP A 448 -23.60 -21.27 -25.41
C ASP A 448 -22.96 -19.95 -24.93
N THR A 449 -23.14 -19.58 -23.66
CA THR A 449 -22.66 -18.30 -23.12
C THR A 449 -21.49 -18.52 -22.18
N CYS A 450 -20.44 -17.74 -22.36
CA CYS A 450 -19.24 -17.76 -21.54
C CYS A 450 -19.27 -16.63 -20.50
N PHE A 451 -18.92 -16.96 -19.25
CA PHE A 451 -18.81 -16.01 -18.15
C PHE A 451 -17.43 -16.15 -17.48
N VAL A 452 -16.73 -15.05 -17.31
CA VAL A 452 -15.52 -15.00 -16.47
C VAL A 452 -15.98 -14.80 -15.03
N VAL A 453 -15.85 -15.83 -14.20
CA VAL A 453 -16.31 -15.85 -12.80
C VAL A 453 -15.36 -16.73 -11.99
N PRO A 454 -15.25 -16.61 -10.67
CA PRO A 454 -14.56 -17.59 -9.81
C PRO A 454 -15.20 -19.00 -9.86
N GLU A 455 -14.45 -20.07 -9.56
CA GLU A 455 -14.92 -21.48 -9.66
C GLU A 455 -16.19 -21.73 -8.83
N GLU A 456 -16.23 -21.20 -7.60
CA GLU A 456 -17.36 -21.28 -6.68
C GLU A 456 -18.68 -20.69 -7.24
N ASN A 457 -18.57 -19.80 -8.22
CA ASN A 457 -19.70 -19.19 -8.90
C ASN A 457 -20.11 -19.95 -10.18
N CYS A 458 -19.33 -20.96 -10.59
CA CYS A 458 -19.67 -21.87 -11.68
C CYS A 458 -20.49 -23.09 -11.22
N GLY A 459 -21.58 -22.84 -10.46
CA GLY A 459 -22.31 -23.87 -9.71
C GLY A 459 -23.64 -24.35 -10.31
N CYS A 460 -23.96 -24.08 -11.59
CA CYS A 460 -25.22 -24.54 -12.17
C CYS A 460 -25.14 -26.00 -12.66
N SER A 461 -26.28 -26.72 -12.66
CA SER A 461 -26.33 -28.15 -13.03
C SER A 461 -25.97 -28.47 -14.49
N SER A 462 -25.79 -27.44 -15.32
CA SER A 462 -25.37 -27.54 -16.73
C SER A 462 -24.19 -26.61 -17.04
N CYS A 463 -23.43 -26.22 -16.03
CA CYS A 463 -22.26 -25.36 -16.17
C CYS A 463 -21.01 -26.21 -16.39
N THR A 464 -20.09 -25.75 -17.23
CA THR A 464 -18.74 -26.36 -17.35
C THR A 464 -17.70 -25.31 -16.99
N TRP A 465 -16.82 -25.68 -16.06
CA TRP A 465 -15.74 -24.84 -15.58
C TRP A 465 -14.44 -25.15 -16.33
N TYR A 466 -13.74 -24.10 -16.77
CA TYR A 466 -12.44 -24.19 -17.43
C TYR A 466 -11.43 -23.31 -16.69
N PRO A 467 -10.61 -23.87 -15.78
CA PRO A 467 -9.65 -23.07 -15.01
C PRO A 467 -8.63 -22.39 -15.93
N ASP A 468 -8.15 -21.22 -15.53
CA ASP A 468 -7.04 -20.50 -16.16
C ASP A 468 -7.20 -20.31 -17.69
N THR A 469 -8.44 -20.14 -18.16
CA THR A 469 -8.76 -20.03 -19.59
C THR A 469 -9.65 -18.82 -19.85
N LEU A 470 -9.52 -18.16 -21.01
CA LEU A 470 -10.33 -17.01 -21.43
C LEU A 470 -11.53 -17.40 -22.31
N CYS A 471 -12.56 -16.55 -22.37
CA CYS A 471 -13.79 -16.84 -23.13
C CYS A 471 -13.58 -16.98 -24.65
N ASN A 472 -12.54 -16.34 -25.18
CA ASN A 472 -12.15 -16.45 -26.59
C ASN A 472 -11.37 -17.74 -26.90
N GLU A 473 -11.00 -18.51 -25.88
CA GLU A 473 -10.23 -19.76 -25.98
C GLU A 473 -11.10 -21.01 -25.74
N VAL A 474 -12.34 -20.83 -25.27
CA VAL A 474 -13.29 -21.92 -24.99
C VAL A 474 -14.52 -21.84 -25.89
N ASP A 475 -14.88 -22.96 -26.51
CA ASP A 475 -16.14 -23.11 -27.23
C ASP A 475 -17.24 -23.63 -26.30
N CYS A 476 -18.01 -22.71 -25.70
CA CYS A 476 -19.13 -23.06 -24.82
C CYS A 476 -20.29 -23.78 -25.53
N SER A 477 -20.31 -23.84 -26.87
CA SER A 477 -21.35 -24.58 -27.60
C SER A 477 -21.17 -26.10 -27.53
N VAL A 478 -20.02 -26.56 -27.04
CA VAL A 478 -19.73 -27.98 -26.83
C VAL A 478 -20.19 -28.40 -25.43
N VAL A 479 -21.41 -28.92 -25.33
CA VAL A 479 -21.92 -29.52 -24.08
C VAL A 479 -21.17 -30.84 -23.82
N ILE A 480 -20.20 -30.83 -22.90
CA ILE A 480 -19.62 -32.07 -22.36
C ILE A 480 -20.65 -32.69 -21.42
N VAL A 481 -21.41 -33.68 -21.91
CA VAL A 481 -22.40 -34.38 -21.10
C VAL A 481 -21.66 -35.29 -20.11
N THR A 482 -21.48 -34.84 -18.87
CA THR A 482 -20.96 -35.69 -17.81
C THR A 482 -22.05 -36.64 -17.32
N GLY A 483 -21.74 -37.93 -17.23
CA GLY A 483 -22.65 -38.99 -16.79
C GLY A 483 -22.11 -39.73 -15.56
N ALA A 484 -22.88 -40.71 -15.08
CA ALA A 484 -22.37 -41.66 -14.09
C ALA A 484 -21.60 -42.78 -14.81
N CYS A 485 -20.33 -42.97 -14.43
CA CYS A 485 -19.51 -44.09 -14.89
C CYS A 485 -19.57 -45.22 -13.87
N CYS A 486 -20.17 -46.35 -14.24
CA CYS A 486 -20.25 -47.53 -13.36
C CYS A 486 -19.20 -48.56 -13.76
N LEU A 487 -18.25 -48.79 -12.86
CA LEU A 487 -17.18 -49.78 -13.02
C LEU A 487 -17.74 -51.20 -12.81
N GLU A 488 -17.08 -52.21 -13.39
CA GLU A 488 -17.46 -53.63 -13.20
C GLU A 488 -17.43 -54.08 -11.73
N SER A 489 -16.73 -53.35 -10.86
CA SER A 489 -16.72 -53.56 -9.41
C SER A 489 -18.05 -53.19 -8.73
N GLY A 490 -18.98 -52.55 -9.45
CA GLY A 490 -20.26 -52.07 -8.93
C GLY A 490 -20.21 -50.66 -8.30
N GLN A 491 -19.05 -49.99 -8.31
CA GLN A 491 -18.96 -48.57 -7.95
C GLN A 491 -19.34 -47.69 -9.14
N CYS A 492 -20.20 -46.70 -8.89
CA CYS A 492 -20.52 -45.65 -9.87
C CYS A 492 -19.93 -44.31 -9.42
N LEU A 493 -19.12 -43.72 -10.29
CA LEU A 493 -18.56 -42.38 -10.14
C LEU A 493 -19.47 -41.39 -10.89
N SER A 494 -19.97 -40.36 -10.20
CA SER A 494 -20.75 -39.29 -10.83
C SER A 494 -19.84 -38.27 -11.53
N ASN A 495 -20.41 -37.48 -12.44
CA ASN A 495 -19.75 -36.40 -13.17
C ASN A 495 -18.49 -36.81 -13.95
N GLN A 496 -18.53 -37.96 -14.63
CA GLN A 496 -17.42 -38.42 -15.48
C GLN A 496 -17.69 -38.10 -16.95
N THR A 497 -16.66 -37.70 -17.70
CA THR A 497 -16.72 -37.59 -19.17
C THR A 497 -16.66 -38.98 -19.81
N PRO A 498 -17.12 -39.15 -21.07
CA PRO A 498 -16.98 -40.42 -21.79
C PRO A 498 -15.53 -40.91 -21.89
N GLU A 499 -14.55 -40.01 -22.06
CA GLU A 499 -13.12 -40.34 -22.12
C GLU A 499 -12.55 -40.76 -20.77
N ALA A 500 -13.03 -40.18 -19.66
CA ALA A 500 -12.61 -40.58 -18.31
C ALA A 500 -13.25 -41.90 -17.85
N CYS A 501 -14.32 -42.32 -18.52
CA CYS A 501 -15.06 -43.55 -18.23
C CYS A 501 -14.59 -44.76 -19.05
N ALA A 502 -13.91 -44.52 -20.18
CA ALA A 502 -13.29 -45.54 -21.03
C ALA A 502 -11.92 -45.96 -20.48
#